data_AF-A0A8I1U1V1-F1
#
_entry.id   AF-A0A8I1U1V1-F1
#
_cell.length_a   1.000
_cell.length_b   1.000
_cell.length_c   1.000
_cell.angle_alpha   90.00
_cell.angle_beta   90.00
_cell.angle_gamma   90.00
#
_symmetry.space_group_name_H-M   'P 1'
#
loop_
_entity.id
_entity.type
_entity.pdbx_description
1 polymer ?
#
loop_
_entity_poly.entity_id
_entity_poly.type
_entity_poly.pdbx_seq_one_letter_code
_entity_poly.pdbx_strand_id
1 'polypeptide(L)' 'MKQQSKARLTWVNLYLETKDAGYVCRKCGISRPTLRKWYRRYSEAGIDGLDDQS' A
#
# COMPACT_ATOMS: atom_id res chain seq x y z
N MET A 1 12.61 -13.07 4.25
CA MET A 1 11.54 -12.23 4.85
C MET A 1 11.99 -10.78 4.77
N LYS A 2 11.37 -9.79 4.12
CA LYS A 2 10.00 -9.59 3.61
C LYS A 2 10.06 -8.54 2.46
N GLN A 3 10.31 -8.93 1.21
CA GLN A 3 10.37 -7.95 0.09
C GLN A 3 8.98 -7.34 -0.21
N GLN A 4 7.91 -8.10 0.02
CA GLN A 4 6.53 -7.70 -0.26
C GLN A 4 6.03 -6.57 0.65
N SER A 5 6.46 -6.55 1.93
CA SER A 5 6.02 -5.53 2.89
C SER A 5 6.63 -4.15 2.59
N LYS A 6 7.84 -4.11 2.03
CA LYS A 6 8.48 -2.84 1.59
C LYS A 6 7.73 -2.19 0.43
N ALA A 7 7.34 -2.96 -0.58
CA ALA A 7 6.58 -2.43 -1.71
C ALA A 7 5.24 -1.83 -1.28
N ARG A 8 4.50 -2.53 -0.41
CA ARG A 8 3.21 -2.06 0.13
C ARG A 8 3.36 -0.79 0.97
N LEU A 9 4.43 -0.70 1.75
CA LEU A 9 4.75 0.51 2.52
C LEU A 9 5.01 1.69 1.58
N THR A 10 5.75 1.48 0.48
CA THR A 10 5.94 2.50 -0.56
C THR A 10 4.61 2.96 -1.16
N TRP A 11 3.69 2.04 -1.46
CA TRP A 11 2.37 2.40 -2.02
C TRP A 11 1.56 3.28 -1.07
N VAL A 12 1.53 2.92 0.22
CA VAL A 12 0.79 3.65 1.24
C VAL A 12 1.42 5.03 1.49
N ASN A 13 2.74 5.11 1.65
CA ASN A 13 3.43 6.38 1.84
C ASN A 13 3.24 7.32 0.64
N LEU A 14 3.38 6.81 -0.58
CA LEU A 14 3.16 7.61 -1.78
C LEU A 14 1.70 8.10 -1.89
N TYR A 15 0.73 7.28 -1.47
CA TYR A 15 -0.67 7.71 -1.40
C TYR A 15 -0.92 8.74 -0.31
N LEU A 16 -0.23 8.65 0.85
CA LEU A 16 -0.33 9.64 1.92
C LEU A 16 0.23 11.00 1.49
N GLU A 17 1.34 11.01 0.75
CA GLU A 17 1.97 12.23 0.22
C GLU A 17 1.16 12.87 -0.91
N THR A 18 0.71 12.07 -1.88
CA THR A 18 0.06 12.61 -3.09
C THR A 18 -1.45 12.74 -2.97
N LYS A 19 -2.08 11.96 -2.08
CA LYS A 19 -3.54 11.76 -1.99
C LYS A 19 -4.20 11.38 -3.32
N ASP A 20 -3.41 10.93 -4.32
CA ASP A 20 -3.88 10.55 -5.65
C ASP A 20 -3.67 9.05 -5.89
N ALA A 21 -4.77 8.30 -5.77
CA ALA A 21 -4.76 6.87 -6.02
C ALA A 21 -4.41 6.52 -7.49
N GLY A 22 -4.78 7.37 -8.46
CA GLY A 22 -4.49 7.15 -9.87
C GLY A 22 -3.01 7.33 -10.20
N TYR A 23 -2.36 8.32 -9.60
CA TYR A 23 -0.89 8.47 -9.69
C TYR A 23 -0.16 7.26 -9.12
N VAL A 24 -0.51 6.84 -7.89
CA VAL A 24 0.12 5.69 -7.22
C VAL A 24 -0.07 4.41 -8.03
N CYS A 25 -1.29 4.14 -8.54
CA CYS A 25 -1.56 2.95 -9.35
C CYS A 25 -0.72 2.90 -10.63
N ARG A 26 -0.58 4.04 -11.32
CA ARG A 26 0.26 4.14 -12.53
C ARG A 26 1.74 3.96 -12.22
N LYS A 27 2.24 4.58 -11.16
CA LYS A 27 3.65 4.53 -10.77
C LYS A 27 4.08 3.16 -10.24
N CYS A 28 3.20 2.51 -9.49
CA CYS A 28 3.49 1.24 -8.81
C CYS A 28 2.99 0.01 -9.57
N GLY A 29 2.27 0.17 -10.68
CA GLY A 29 1.75 -0.95 -11.48
C GLY A 29 0.69 -1.78 -10.75
N ILE A 30 -0.07 -1.17 -9.84
CA ILE A 30 -1.11 -1.84 -9.05
C ILE A 30 -2.50 -1.32 -9.37
N SER A 31 -3.52 -2.12 -9.08
CA SER A 31 -4.91 -1.70 -9.21
C SER A 31 -5.36 -0.84 -8.01
N ARG A 32 -6.35 0.04 -8.23
CA ARG A 32 -6.96 0.86 -7.16
C ARG A 32 -7.54 0.02 -6.01
N PRO A 33 -8.20 -1.13 -6.25
CA PRO A 33 -8.62 -2.03 -5.17
C PRO A 33 -7.46 -2.55 -4.32
N THR A 34 -6.33 -2.91 -4.93
CA THR A 34 -5.14 -3.36 -4.22
C THR A 34 -4.60 -2.28 -3.31
N LEU A 35 -4.43 -1.05 -3.81
CA LEU A 35 -3.98 0.09 -3.00
C LEU A 35 -4.91 0.32 -1.80
N ARG A 36 -6.22 0.35 -2.04
CA ARG A 36 -7.22 0.61 -0.99
C ARG A 36 -7.27 -0.48 0.07
N LYS A 37 -7.12 -1.76 -0.31
CA LYS A 37 -7.02 -2.88 0.64
C LYS A 37 -5.85 -2.67 1.60
N TRP A 38 -4.66 -2.40 1.07
CA TRP A 38 -3.46 -2.23 1.89
C TRP A 38 -3.47 -0.93 2.69
N TYR A 39 -4.00 0.15 2.13
CA TYR A 39 -4.21 1.40 2.87
C TYR A 39 -5.13 1.21 4.08
N ARG A 40 -6.24 0.49 3.90
CA ARG A 40 -7.16 0.17 5.01
C ARG A 40 -6.46 -0.65 6.10
N ARG A 41 -5.75 -1.71 5.73
CA ARG A 41 -5.00 -2.53 6.69
C ARG A 41 -3.92 -1.74 7.41
N TYR A 42 -3.22 -0.85 6.70
CA TYR A 42 -2.26 0.07 7.31
C TYR A 42 -2.92 1.04 8.28
N SER A 43 -4.12 1.53 7.98
CA SER A 43 -4.87 2.40 8.89
C SER A 43 -5.34 1.66 10.14
N GLU A 44 -5.60 0.35 10.07
CA GLU A 44 -6.10 -0.46 11.18
C GLU A 44 -4.96 -1.01 12.06
N ALA A 45 -3.85 -1.44 11.46
CA ALA A 45 -2.77 -2.17 12.13
C ALA A 45 -1.36 -1.61 11.84
N GLY A 46 -1.25 -0.45 11.20
CA GLY A 46 0.04 0.17 10.87
C GLY A 46 0.88 -0.71 9.94
N ILE A 47 2.19 -0.77 10.21
CA ILE A 47 3.15 -1.55 9.41
C ILE A 47 2.83 -3.06 9.46
N ASP A 48 2.28 -3.55 10.58
CA ASP A 48 1.93 -4.97 10.74
C ASP A 48 0.79 -5.37 9.80
N GLY A 49 -0.10 -4.45 9.47
CA GLY A 49 -1.16 -4.64 8.48
C GLY A 49 -0.67 -4.81 7.04
N LEU A 50 0.61 -4.53 6.76
CA LEU A 50 1.23 -4.69 5.45
C LEU A 50 1.94 -6.04 5.26
N ASP A 51 2.04 -6.84 6.32
CA ASP A 51 2.53 -8.19 6.21
C ASP A 51 1.47 -9.08 5.55
N ASP A 52 1.89 -9.95 4.64
CA ASP A 52 0.96 -10.95 4.13
C ASP A 52 0.74 -11.98 5.22
N GLN A 53 -0.51 -12.15 5.64
CA GLN A 53 -0.92 -13.20 6.57
C GLN A 53 -1.35 -14.47 5.81
N SER A 54 -0.94 -14.61 4.54
CA SER A 54 -1.32 -15.70 3.63
C SER A 54 -0.19 -16.72 3.48
#